data_AF-B8MNT1-F1
#
_entry.id   AF-B8MNT1-F1
#
_cell.length_a   1.000
_cell.length_b   1.000
_cell.length_c   1.000
_cell.angle_alpha   90.00
_cell.angle_beta   90.00
_cell.angle_gamma   90.00
#
_symmetry.space_group_name_H-M   'P 1'
#
loop_
_entity.id
_entity.type
_entity.pdbx_description
1 polymer ?
#
loop_
_entity_poly.entity_id
_entity_poly.type
_entity_poly.pdbx_seq_one_letter_code
_entity_poly.pdbx_strand_id
1 'polypeptide(L)'
;MDKLSHLPKKDKLGLGIYQAIRRIVAALLGDKGALQAAKDTWNELAKTQPRLTDSTSTEEVEREAEWIERTLTEVLNKYCKLIRVCARSKRWWNSEIEAERSAYSKARKAYQAGEISEEEHREARKSFYSLVSRTKRECWEGFLQGTSEGSLPDQKRCWTALRYTKLQTQGTTPALTDEASGEVIAATFSEKEEVFRHRAFPQAPNSNIESQLPEPGSAHKLVNEEAVKNALFSQGLEKAPGTDLLNFRAIRLLWNLDLERVVSLVKQCLRLGIHPRIWKIAKGVLLRKNGKTNYTLASAYRVISLLKCLGKVTEKLVAELITNFAEAQDLFHDGQFGGRRQRSAIDAVACLVEEIHQAWANGKLAAALFMDIKGAFDHVVLARLIEVLREASVDGDLIRWVVSFLSDRRVTPVIDGHIGKEASISSGLPQGSPVSPILFVLYVHGLSRAIERSVPEIRCLSFVDDQGLITAASSVKEACRTLEKAAEVAIE
;
A
#
# COMPACT_ATOMS: atom_id res chain seq x y z
N MET A 1 -37.48 -5.19 2.74
CA MET A 1 -37.02 -3.78 2.70
C MET A 1 -35.71 -3.53 3.49
N ASP A 2 -35.09 -4.53 4.14
CA ASP A 2 -33.87 -4.32 4.95
C ASP A 2 -32.52 -4.40 4.20
N LYS A 3 -32.51 -4.80 2.91
CA LYS A 3 -31.26 -4.91 2.13
C LYS A 3 -30.65 -3.55 1.74
N LEU A 4 -31.38 -2.44 1.89
CA LEU A 4 -30.91 -1.07 1.63
C LEU A 4 -30.21 -0.41 2.84
N SER A 5 -30.19 -1.09 4.00
CA SER A 5 -29.38 -0.68 5.17
C SER A 5 -27.86 -0.86 4.92
N HIS A 6 -27.50 -1.62 3.88
CA HIS A 6 -26.13 -1.95 3.47
C HIS A 6 -25.51 -0.99 2.44
N LEU A 7 -26.22 0.09 2.07
CA LEU A 7 -25.56 1.20 1.37
C LEU A 7 -24.40 1.73 2.22
N PRO A 8 -23.22 1.99 1.63
CA PRO A 8 -22.02 2.23 2.39
C PRO A 8 -22.23 3.37 3.39
N LYS A 9 -22.10 3.05 4.68
CA LYS A 9 -21.66 4.05 5.66
C LYS A 9 -20.32 4.54 5.12
N LYS A 10 -20.05 5.86 5.08
CA LYS A 10 -18.69 6.33 4.74
C LYS A 10 -17.73 5.57 5.67
N ASP A 11 -16.84 4.83 5.03
CA ASP A 11 -16.17 3.65 5.56
C ASP A 11 -15.57 3.89 6.96
N LYS A 12 -15.77 2.93 7.87
CA LYS A 12 -15.38 3.01 9.30
C LYS A 12 -13.88 2.88 9.57
N LEU A 13 -13.03 2.74 8.55
CA LEU A 13 -11.60 2.41 8.69
C LEU A 13 -10.72 3.51 8.14
N GLY A 14 -10.66 4.67 8.79
CA GLY A 14 -9.79 5.80 8.40
C GLY A 14 -10.08 6.44 7.04
N LEU A 15 -10.79 5.74 6.13
CA LEU A 15 -11.20 6.01 4.74
C LEU A 15 -12.05 7.28 4.57
N GLY A 16 -12.54 7.85 5.67
CA GLY A 16 -13.21 9.14 5.65
C GLY A 16 -12.31 10.28 5.17
N ILE A 17 -11.08 10.33 5.67
CA ILE A 17 -10.09 11.34 5.28
C ILE A 17 -9.68 11.17 3.80
N TYR A 18 -9.63 9.92 3.33
CA TYR A 18 -9.29 9.54 1.96
C TYR A 18 -10.32 10.01 0.94
N GLN A 19 -11.61 9.84 1.26
CA GLN A 19 -12.70 10.33 0.41
C GLN A 19 -12.82 11.87 0.45
N ALA A 20 -12.37 12.51 1.53
CA ALA A 20 -12.31 13.97 1.63
C ALA A 20 -11.31 14.56 0.64
N ILE A 21 -10.05 14.11 0.67
CA ILE A 21 -8.98 14.64 -0.20
C ILE A 21 -9.25 14.35 -1.67
N ARG A 22 -9.82 13.19 -1.99
CA ARG A 22 -10.29 12.87 -3.35
C ARG A 22 -11.24 13.94 -3.89
N ARG A 23 -12.23 14.35 -3.10
CA ARG A 23 -13.26 15.33 -3.50
C ARG A 23 -12.73 16.75 -3.47
N ILE A 24 -11.87 17.06 -2.52
CA ILE A 24 -11.14 18.33 -2.36
C ILE A 24 -10.34 18.64 -3.63
N VAL A 25 -9.44 17.74 -4.03
CA VAL A 25 -8.59 17.96 -5.21
C VAL A 25 -9.40 17.89 -6.50
N ALA A 26 -10.43 17.03 -6.59
CA ALA A 26 -11.32 17.01 -7.75
C ALA A 26 -12.08 18.33 -7.92
N ALA A 27 -12.59 18.91 -6.83
CA ALA A 27 -13.30 20.18 -6.86
C ALA A 27 -12.36 21.32 -7.28
N LEU A 28 -11.13 21.33 -6.78
CA LEU A 28 -10.13 22.32 -7.20
C LEU A 28 -9.80 22.20 -8.70
N LEU A 29 -9.64 20.97 -9.22
CA LEU A 29 -9.38 20.76 -10.64
C LEU A 29 -10.57 21.14 -11.54
N GLY A 30 -11.80 21.12 -11.01
CA GLY A 30 -13.01 21.56 -11.70
C GLY A 30 -13.21 23.08 -11.71
N ASP A 31 -12.57 23.81 -10.79
CA ASP A 31 -12.64 25.27 -10.67
C ASP A 31 -11.35 25.92 -11.21
N LYS A 32 -11.40 26.37 -12.46
CA LYS A 32 -10.25 26.99 -13.14
C LYS A 32 -9.74 28.25 -12.40
N GLY A 33 -10.62 29.02 -11.77
CA GLY A 33 -10.24 30.23 -11.04
C GLY A 33 -9.51 29.90 -9.74
N ALA A 34 -10.05 28.97 -8.97
CA ALA A 34 -9.40 28.50 -7.74
C ALA A 34 -8.06 27.80 -8.03
N LEU A 35 -7.97 27.04 -9.12
CA LEU A 35 -6.72 26.38 -9.54
C LEU A 35 -5.63 27.39 -9.92
N GLN A 36 -5.99 28.44 -10.67
CA GLN A 36 -5.04 29.50 -11.03
C GLN A 36 -4.56 30.25 -9.78
N ALA A 37 -5.46 30.61 -8.86
CA ALA A 37 -5.09 31.26 -7.60
C ALA A 37 -4.20 30.39 -6.70
N ALA A 38 -4.42 29.06 -6.69
CA ALA A 38 -3.56 28.10 -6.01
C ALA A 38 -2.16 28.07 -6.64
N LYS A 39 -2.08 28.14 -7.98
CA LYS A 39 -0.80 28.21 -8.71
C LYS A 39 -0.04 29.50 -8.42
N ASP A 40 -0.72 30.63 -8.40
CA ASP A 40 -0.08 31.92 -8.11
C ASP A 40 0.46 31.95 -6.68
N THR A 41 -0.32 31.45 -5.70
CA THR A 41 0.12 31.33 -4.30
C THR A 41 1.32 30.39 -4.17
N TRP A 42 1.30 29.24 -4.86
CA TRP A 42 2.45 28.32 -4.88
C TRP A 42 3.70 29.03 -5.43
N ASN A 43 3.58 29.73 -6.56
CA ASN A 43 4.69 30.42 -7.19
C ASN A 43 5.27 31.54 -6.31
N GLU A 44 4.42 32.28 -5.58
CA GLU A 44 4.89 33.29 -4.63
C GLU A 44 5.70 32.67 -3.48
N LEU A 45 5.21 31.57 -2.90
CA LEU A 45 5.92 30.85 -1.85
C LEU A 45 7.20 30.20 -2.40
N ALA A 46 7.18 29.68 -3.62
CA ALA A 46 8.34 29.04 -4.24
C ALA A 46 9.48 30.03 -4.54
N LYS A 47 9.22 31.35 -4.64
CA LYS A 47 10.26 32.38 -4.80
C LYS A 47 11.15 32.52 -3.57
N THR A 48 10.64 32.22 -2.37
CA THR A 48 11.41 32.34 -1.12
C THR A 48 12.20 31.07 -0.80
N GLN A 49 11.94 29.97 -1.51
CA GLN A 49 12.61 28.69 -1.32
C GLN A 49 13.60 28.42 -2.47
N PRO A 50 14.92 28.36 -2.19
CA PRO A 50 15.92 28.10 -3.21
C PRO A 50 15.69 26.75 -3.90
N ARG A 51 16.13 26.63 -5.14
CA ARG A 51 16.09 25.36 -5.87
C ARG A 51 17.29 24.51 -5.53
N LEU A 52 17.08 23.21 -5.45
CA LEU A 52 18.17 22.27 -5.26
C LEU A 52 19.02 22.17 -6.53
N THR A 53 20.33 22.07 -6.33
CA THR A 53 21.36 22.01 -7.37
C THR A 53 22.32 20.86 -7.07
N ASP A 54 23.29 20.61 -7.95
CA ASP A 54 24.23 19.51 -7.75
C ASP A 54 25.25 19.76 -6.61
N SER A 55 25.33 20.99 -6.06
CA SER A 55 26.11 21.32 -4.86
C SER A 55 25.31 21.23 -3.56
N THR A 56 24.06 20.79 -3.61
CA THR A 56 23.15 20.77 -2.47
C THR A 56 23.57 19.75 -1.40
N SER A 57 23.38 20.09 -0.12
CA SER A 57 23.66 19.22 1.03
C SER A 57 22.48 18.30 1.37
N THR A 58 22.73 17.29 2.20
CA THR A 58 21.68 16.39 2.70
C THR A 58 20.59 17.15 3.46
N GLU A 59 20.96 18.12 4.29
CA GLU A 59 20.04 18.91 5.10
C GLU A 59 19.15 19.80 4.24
N GLU A 60 19.63 20.27 3.09
CA GLU A 60 18.82 21.05 2.14
C GLU A 60 17.75 20.18 1.48
N VAL A 61 18.08 18.93 1.11
CA VAL A 61 17.09 17.98 0.56
C VAL A 61 16.03 17.62 1.59
N GLU A 62 16.43 17.40 2.85
CA GLU A 62 15.50 17.15 3.97
C GLU A 62 14.55 18.34 4.15
N ARG A 63 15.08 19.56 4.22
CA ARG A 63 14.27 20.80 4.34
C ARG A 63 13.34 20.99 3.16
N GLU A 64 13.77 20.65 1.94
CA GLU A 64 12.95 20.77 0.74
C GLU A 64 11.75 19.80 0.79
N ALA A 65 11.97 18.54 1.20
CA ALA A 65 10.90 17.56 1.35
C ALA A 65 9.86 18.01 2.40
N GLU A 66 10.31 18.55 3.53
CA GLU A 66 9.45 19.13 4.57
C GLU A 66 8.68 20.36 4.07
N TRP A 67 9.37 21.26 3.36
CA TRP A 67 8.78 22.48 2.81
C TRP A 67 7.68 22.16 1.80
N ILE A 68 7.93 21.25 0.84
CA ILE A 68 6.93 20.85 -0.18
C ILE A 68 5.67 20.31 0.50
N GLU A 69 5.81 19.43 1.49
CA GLU A 69 4.66 18.83 2.19
C GLU A 69 3.83 19.89 2.91
N ARG A 70 4.49 20.78 3.67
CA ARG A 70 3.83 21.85 4.40
C ARG A 70 3.13 22.82 3.45
N THR A 71 3.86 23.33 2.46
CA THR A 71 3.35 24.34 1.53
C THR A 71 2.23 23.79 0.66
N LEU A 72 2.32 22.54 0.19
CA LEU A 72 1.23 21.92 -0.56
C LEU A 72 -0.03 21.76 0.31
N THR A 73 0.16 21.38 1.57
CA THR A 73 -0.94 21.28 2.54
C THR A 73 -1.60 22.63 2.79
N GLU A 74 -0.82 23.71 2.95
CA GLU A 74 -1.33 25.07 3.12
C GLU A 74 -2.13 25.54 1.90
N VAL A 75 -1.59 25.35 0.69
CA VAL A 75 -2.28 25.69 -0.57
C VAL A 75 -3.58 24.91 -0.70
N LEU A 76 -3.56 23.61 -0.44
CA LEU A 76 -4.77 22.78 -0.48
C LEU A 76 -5.80 23.22 0.57
N ASN A 77 -5.39 23.52 1.81
CA ASN A 77 -6.31 23.97 2.86
C ASN A 77 -6.93 25.34 2.55
N LYS A 78 -6.21 26.22 1.85
CA LYS A 78 -6.71 27.55 1.45
C LYS A 78 -7.72 27.48 0.31
N TYR A 79 -7.43 26.66 -0.71
CA TYR A 79 -8.21 26.66 -1.96
C TYR A 79 -9.21 25.50 -2.07
N CYS A 80 -9.13 24.50 -1.20
CA CYS A 80 -10.06 23.37 -1.23
C CYS A 80 -10.97 23.37 0.00
N LYS A 81 -12.27 23.18 -0.23
CA LYS A 81 -13.24 23.03 0.87
C LYS A 81 -13.00 21.72 1.62
N LEU A 82 -12.56 21.81 2.88
CA LEU A 82 -12.35 20.63 3.72
C LEU A 82 -13.65 19.86 3.92
N ILE A 83 -13.78 18.68 3.31
CA ILE A 83 -14.94 17.80 3.53
C ILE A 83 -14.68 16.94 4.77
N ARG A 84 -15.27 17.29 5.91
CA ARG A 84 -15.21 16.43 7.09
C ARG A 84 -16.10 15.20 6.89
N VAL A 85 -15.48 14.04 6.73
CA VAL A 85 -16.17 12.75 6.69
C VAL A 85 -16.10 12.09 8.05
N CYS A 86 -17.26 11.83 8.65
CA CYS A 86 -17.36 11.09 9.91
C CYS A 86 -18.15 9.78 9.72
N ALA A 87 -18.18 8.92 10.74
CA ALA A 87 -18.90 7.63 10.71
C ALA A 87 -20.42 7.76 10.39
N ARG A 88 -20.99 8.96 10.62
CA ARG A 88 -22.38 9.27 10.32
C ARG A 88 -22.60 9.71 8.88
N SER A 89 -21.57 10.21 8.21
CA SER A 89 -21.67 10.68 6.84
C SER A 89 -22.06 9.53 5.89
N LYS A 90 -23.04 9.77 5.00
CA LYS A 90 -23.51 8.81 4.00
C LYS A 90 -23.34 9.38 2.60
N ARG A 91 -23.17 8.52 1.60
CA ARG A 91 -23.05 8.95 0.19
C ARG A 91 -24.36 9.52 -0.35
N TRP A 92 -25.48 8.94 0.06
CA TRP A 92 -26.84 9.36 -0.31
C TRP A 92 -27.35 10.56 0.50
N TRP A 93 -26.54 11.15 1.39
CA TRP A 93 -26.96 12.29 2.22
C TRP A 93 -26.65 13.61 1.49
N ASN A 94 -27.67 14.41 1.20
CA ASN A 94 -27.60 15.69 0.49
C ASN A 94 -28.33 16.80 1.27
N SER A 95 -28.30 18.03 0.75
CA SER A 95 -28.94 19.21 1.35
C SER A 95 -30.46 19.09 1.45
N GLU A 96 -31.10 18.40 0.50
CA GLU A 96 -32.55 18.16 0.51
C GLU A 96 -32.98 17.29 1.71
N ILE A 97 -32.26 16.19 1.97
CA ILE A 97 -32.51 15.34 3.14
C ILE A 97 -32.25 16.10 4.44
N GLU A 98 -31.28 17.01 4.46
CA GLU A 98 -30.98 17.83 5.62
C GLU A 98 -32.10 18.83 5.92
N ALA A 99 -32.67 19.45 4.89
CA ALA A 99 -33.85 20.32 5.01
C ALA A 99 -35.08 19.54 5.53
N GLU A 100 -35.39 18.38 4.93
CA GLU A 100 -36.51 17.53 5.36
C GLU A 100 -36.30 16.95 6.76
N ARG A 101 -35.06 16.62 7.16
CA ARG A 101 -34.75 16.19 8.52
C ARG A 101 -35.06 17.32 9.53
N SER A 102 -34.72 18.55 9.18
CA SER A 102 -35.02 19.72 10.00
C SER A 102 -36.53 19.91 10.15
N ALA A 103 -37.28 19.81 9.05
CA ALA A 103 -38.74 19.86 9.04
C ALA A 103 -39.36 18.76 9.91
N TYR A 104 -38.94 17.51 9.73
CA TYR A 104 -39.39 16.38 10.56
C TYR A 104 -39.03 16.56 12.05
N SER A 105 -37.82 17.07 12.35
CA SER A 105 -37.43 17.32 13.74
C SER A 105 -38.25 18.43 14.40
N LYS A 106 -38.67 19.46 13.65
CA LYS A 106 -39.57 20.52 14.13
C LYS A 106 -40.97 19.96 14.38
N ALA A 107 -41.53 19.22 13.41
CA ALA A 107 -42.82 18.57 13.55
C ALA A 107 -42.86 17.60 14.75
N ARG A 108 -41.80 16.82 14.96
CA ARG A 108 -41.70 15.93 16.13
C ARG A 108 -41.75 16.69 17.46
N LYS A 109 -41.08 17.84 17.56
CA LYS A 109 -41.10 18.67 18.78
C LYS A 109 -42.47 19.30 19.01
N ALA A 110 -43.08 19.84 17.96
CA ALA A 110 -44.43 20.43 18.01
C ALA A 110 -45.48 19.39 18.41
N TYR A 111 -45.37 18.15 17.91
CA TYR A 111 -46.26 17.04 18.30
C TYR A 111 -46.09 16.67 19.78
N GLN A 112 -44.84 16.63 20.27
CA GLN A 112 -44.56 16.39 21.69
C GLN A 112 -45.05 17.52 22.60
N ALA A 113 -45.15 18.75 22.08
CA ALA A 113 -45.71 19.90 22.77
C ALA A 113 -47.24 20.01 22.63
N GLY A 114 -47.89 19.13 21.86
CA GLY A 114 -49.33 19.17 21.61
C GLY A 114 -49.78 20.28 20.63
N GLU A 115 -48.84 20.89 19.90
CA GLU A 115 -49.07 22.04 19.01
C GLU A 115 -49.56 21.64 17.62
N ILE A 116 -49.37 20.37 17.21
CA ILE A 116 -49.80 19.85 15.91
C ILE A 116 -50.56 18.53 16.07
N SER A 117 -51.38 18.21 15.08
CA SER A 117 -52.14 16.97 15.02
C SER A 117 -51.25 15.74 14.76
N GLU A 118 -51.76 14.55 15.10
CA GLU A 118 -51.08 13.29 14.79
C GLU A 118 -50.90 13.10 13.28
N GLU A 119 -51.89 13.54 12.49
CA GLU A 119 -51.90 13.47 11.03
C GLU A 119 -50.75 14.28 10.42
N GLU A 120 -50.53 15.51 10.89
CA GLU A 120 -49.45 16.38 10.43
C GLU A 120 -48.06 15.81 10.79
N HIS A 121 -47.91 15.24 12.00
CA HIS A 121 -46.68 14.55 12.38
C HIS A 121 -46.43 13.30 11.51
N ARG A 122 -47.49 12.55 11.18
CA ARG A 122 -47.41 11.35 10.34
C ARG A 122 -47.01 11.70 8.91
N GLU A 123 -47.55 12.78 8.35
CA GLU A 123 -47.20 13.25 7.00
C GLU A 123 -45.73 13.73 6.94
N ALA A 124 -45.27 14.51 7.92
CA ALA A 124 -43.87 14.93 8.01
C ALA A 124 -42.91 13.73 8.15
N ARG A 125 -43.30 12.71 8.93
CA ARG A 125 -42.54 11.46 9.05
C ARG A 125 -42.49 10.71 7.71
N LYS A 126 -43.64 10.56 7.05
CA LYS A 126 -43.77 9.86 5.76
C LYS A 126 -42.94 10.56 4.68
N SER A 127 -43.03 11.89 4.58
CA SER A 127 -42.22 12.72 3.68
C SER A 127 -40.73 12.41 3.86
N PHE A 128 -40.21 12.56 5.08
CA PHE A 128 -38.80 12.33 5.38
C PHE A 128 -38.33 10.90 5.04
N TYR A 129 -39.04 9.86 5.50
CA TYR A 129 -38.63 8.47 5.25
C TYR A 129 -38.82 8.05 3.78
N SER A 130 -39.79 8.62 3.06
CA SER A 130 -39.96 8.40 1.63
C SER A 130 -38.82 9.01 0.83
N LEU A 131 -38.42 10.24 1.15
CA LEU A 131 -37.26 10.90 0.54
C LEU A 131 -35.98 10.10 0.80
N VAL A 132 -35.73 9.70 2.05
CA VAL A 132 -34.55 8.88 2.40
C VAL A 132 -34.53 7.57 1.60
N SER A 133 -35.67 6.92 1.44
CA SER A 133 -35.76 5.65 0.70
C SER A 133 -35.51 5.84 -0.80
N ARG A 134 -36.07 6.91 -1.38
CA ARG A 134 -35.87 7.30 -2.77
C ARG A 134 -34.42 7.64 -3.06
N THR A 135 -33.80 8.55 -2.30
CA THR A 135 -32.41 8.97 -2.53
C THR A 135 -31.41 7.83 -2.30
N LYS A 136 -31.68 6.93 -1.36
CA LYS A 136 -30.89 5.69 -1.20
C LYS A 136 -30.93 4.83 -2.46
N ARG A 137 -32.12 4.62 -3.02
CA ARG A 137 -32.33 3.83 -4.23
C ARG A 137 -31.65 4.48 -5.43
N GLU A 138 -31.90 5.76 -5.67
CA GLU A 138 -31.28 6.53 -6.76
C GLU A 138 -29.75 6.53 -6.65
N CYS A 139 -29.21 6.67 -5.43
CA CYS A 139 -27.76 6.56 -5.21
C CYS A 139 -27.21 5.16 -5.52
N TRP A 140 -27.97 4.10 -5.24
CA TRP A 140 -27.58 2.72 -5.56
C TRP A 140 -27.66 2.45 -7.06
N GLU A 141 -28.76 2.83 -7.69
CA GLU A 141 -29.02 2.66 -9.12
C GLU A 141 -28.02 3.48 -9.93
N GLY A 142 -27.78 4.74 -9.56
CA GLY A 142 -26.76 5.56 -10.21
C GLY A 142 -25.34 5.01 -10.03
N PHE A 143 -25.04 4.41 -8.87
CA PHE A 143 -23.78 3.68 -8.69
C PHE A 143 -23.69 2.49 -9.65
N LEU A 144 -24.74 1.66 -9.77
CA LEU A 144 -24.78 0.49 -10.65
C LEU A 144 -24.76 0.86 -12.14
N GLN A 145 -25.42 1.94 -12.53
CA GLN A 145 -25.48 2.45 -13.90
C GLN A 145 -24.19 3.22 -14.27
N GLY A 146 -23.43 3.70 -13.28
CA GLY A 146 -22.18 4.45 -13.50
C GLY A 146 -22.41 5.87 -13.97
N THR A 147 -23.60 6.40 -13.74
CA THR A 147 -24.00 7.77 -14.06
C THR A 147 -23.39 8.80 -13.11
N SER A 148 -22.73 8.36 -12.03
CA SER A 148 -22.00 9.23 -11.10
C SER A 148 -20.64 9.66 -11.64
N GLU A 149 -20.25 10.93 -11.45
CA GLU A 149 -18.91 11.44 -11.78
C GLU A 149 -17.77 10.56 -11.22
N GLY A 150 -16.83 10.19 -12.10
CA GLY A 150 -15.71 9.31 -11.77
C GLY A 150 -16.14 7.88 -11.45
N SER A 151 -17.16 7.37 -12.16
CA SER A 151 -17.62 5.99 -12.05
C SER A 151 -16.49 5.01 -12.33
N LEU A 152 -16.52 3.88 -11.62
CA LEU A 152 -15.58 2.79 -11.85
C LEU A 152 -15.92 2.12 -13.18
N PRO A 153 -14.91 1.63 -13.93
CA PRO A 153 -15.16 0.75 -15.06
C PRO A 153 -16.08 -0.41 -14.65
N ASP A 154 -16.95 -0.82 -15.57
CA ASP A 154 -18.03 -1.79 -15.35
C ASP A 154 -17.60 -3.01 -14.54
N GLN A 155 -16.50 -3.64 -14.92
CA GLN A 155 -15.96 -4.81 -14.23
C GLN A 155 -15.65 -4.51 -12.74
N LYS A 156 -14.94 -3.41 -12.45
CA LYS A 156 -14.61 -3.01 -11.07
C LYS A 156 -15.85 -2.65 -10.26
N ARG A 157 -16.83 -2.03 -10.90
CA ARG A 157 -18.12 -1.70 -10.28
C ARG A 157 -18.90 -2.94 -9.89
N CYS A 158 -18.99 -3.94 -10.78
CA CYS A 158 -19.67 -5.21 -10.49
C CYS A 158 -19.05 -5.95 -9.31
N TRP A 159 -17.71 -6.07 -9.28
CA TRP A 159 -16.99 -6.68 -8.14
C TRP A 159 -17.20 -5.90 -6.83
N THR A 160 -17.25 -4.57 -6.90
CA THR A 160 -17.52 -3.71 -5.74
C THR A 160 -18.95 -3.90 -5.24
N ALA A 161 -19.93 -4.00 -6.14
CA ALA A 161 -21.33 -4.26 -5.79
C ALA A 161 -21.48 -5.62 -5.10
N LEU A 162 -20.86 -6.68 -5.64
CA LEU A 162 -20.84 -8.01 -5.03
C LEU A 162 -20.20 -7.99 -3.62
N ARG A 163 -19.19 -7.15 -3.40
CA ARG A 163 -18.61 -7.00 -2.07
C ARG A 163 -19.58 -6.37 -1.07
N TYR A 164 -20.42 -5.43 -1.51
CA TYR A 164 -21.42 -4.79 -0.65
C TYR A 164 -22.60 -5.70 -0.29
N THR A 165 -22.86 -6.76 -1.06
CA THR A 165 -23.90 -7.75 -0.71
C THR A 165 -23.44 -8.74 0.37
N LYS A 166 -22.13 -8.85 0.63
CA LYS A 166 -21.58 -9.71 1.68
C LYS A 166 -21.72 -9.06 3.05
N LEU A 167 -22.03 -9.88 4.07
CA LEU A 167 -22.05 -9.48 5.47
C LEU A 167 -20.71 -8.83 5.86
N GLN A 168 -20.78 -7.57 6.31
CA GLN A 168 -19.61 -6.87 6.83
C GLN A 168 -19.43 -7.29 8.30
N THR A 169 -18.35 -8.03 8.60
CA THR A 169 -17.97 -8.35 9.98
C THR A 169 -17.65 -7.07 10.74
N GLN A 170 -17.98 -7.04 12.05
CA GLN A 170 -17.70 -5.87 12.88
C GLN A 170 -16.19 -5.56 12.87
N GLY A 171 -15.89 -4.26 12.80
CA GLY A 171 -14.56 -3.71 12.56
C GLY A 171 -13.68 -3.57 13.81
N THR A 172 -13.94 -4.35 14.84
CA THR A 172 -13.11 -4.45 16.04
C THR A 172 -12.37 -5.77 16.06
N THR A 173 -11.10 -5.71 16.38
CA THR A 173 -10.22 -6.87 16.52
C THR A 173 -10.58 -7.58 17.83
N PRO A 174 -10.90 -8.90 17.80
CA PRO A 174 -11.23 -9.65 19.01
C PRO A 174 -10.01 -9.71 19.96
N ALA A 175 -10.22 -10.27 21.16
CA ALA A 175 -9.08 -10.62 22.01
C ALA A 175 -8.19 -11.63 21.28
N LEU A 176 -6.88 -11.41 21.33
CA LEU A 176 -5.91 -12.28 20.68
C LEU A 176 -5.59 -13.45 21.58
N THR A 177 -5.44 -14.63 20.98
CA THR A 177 -5.08 -15.86 21.68
C THR A 177 -3.74 -16.39 21.20
N ASP A 178 -3.02 -17.07 22.08
CA ASP A 178 -1.85 -17.85 21.70
C ASP A 178 -2.26 -19.01 20.79
N GLU A 179 -1.38 -19.36 19.84
CA GLU A 179 -1.66 -20.41 18.85
C GLU A 179 -1.46 -21.82 19.45
N ALA A 180 -0.60 -21.98 20.46
CA ALA A 180 -0.31 -23.26 21.09
C ALA A 180 -1.18 -23.53 22.32
N SER A 181 -1.37 -22.55 23.21
CA SER A 181 -2.15 -22.73 24.45
C SER A 181 -3.64 -22.39 24.31
N GLY A 182 -4.01 -21.57 23.33
CA GLY A 182 -5.37 -21.04 23.18
C GLY A 182 -5.76 -20.00 24.23
N GLU A 183 -4.83 -19.63 25.13
CA GLU A 183 -5.07 -18.61 26.16
C GLU A 183 -5.08 -17.21 25.56
N VAL A 184 -5.80 -16.29 26.22
CA VAL A 184 -5.87 -14.89 25.79
C VAL A 184 -4.56 -14.19 26.14
N ILE A 185 -3.84 -13.73 25.13
CA ILE A 185 -2.56 -13.02 25.25
C ILE A 185 -2.71 -11.49 25.14
N ALA A 186 -3.78 -11.00 24.51
CA ALA A 186 -4.02 -9.57 24.38
C ALA A 186 -5.52 -9.24 24.25
N ALA A 187 -6.09 -8.60 25.26
CA ALA A 187 -7.46 -8.13 25.28
C ALA A 187 -7.56 -6.62 25.05
N THR A 188 -6.63 -5.84 25.62
CA THR A 188 -6.64 -4.37 25.54
C THR A 188 -5.99 -3.86 24.25
N PHE A 189 -6.21 -2.58 23.91
CA PHE A 189 -5.58 -1.96 22.75
C PHE A 189 -4.05 -1.97 22.86
N SER A 190 -3.51 -1.63 24.04
CA SER A 190 -2.06 -1.56 24.28
C SER A 190 -1.40 -2.93 24.15
N GLU A 191 -2.03 -3.99 24.66
CA GLU A 191 -1.52 -5.36 24.51
C GLU A 191 -1.54 -5.81 23.04
N LYS A 192 -2.63 -5.50 22.31
CA LYS A 192 -2.73 -5.85 20.88
C LYS A 192 -1.68 -5.11 20.05
N GLU A 193 -1.46 -3.84 20.36
CA GLU A 193 -0.41 -3.02 19.75
C GLU A 193 0.96 -3.67 19.90
N GLU A 194 1.29 -4.15 21.11
CA GLU A 194 2.53 -4.85 21.42
C GLU A 194 2.70 -6.11 20.57
N VAL A 195 1.68 -6.98 20.57
CA VAL A 195 1.69 -8.25 19.83
C VAL A 195 1.87 -8.02 18.33
N PHE A 196 1.12 -7.10 17.75
CA PHE A 196 1.25 -6.81 16.32
C PHE A 196 2.57 -6.14 15.98
N ARG A 197 3.10 -5.27 16.85
CA ARG A 197 4.39 -4.63 16.63
C ARG A 197 5.53 -5.63 16.64
N HIS A 198 5.61 -6.50 17.65
CA HIS A 198 6.65 -7.54 17.70
C HIS A 198 6.57 -8.51 16.52
N ARG A 199 5.36 -8.86 16.08
CA ARG A 199 5.16 -9.78 14.97
C ARG A 199 5.54 -9.18 13.62
N ALA A 200 5.15 -7.92 13.37
CA ALA A 200 5.35 -7.26 12.08
C ALA A 200 6.74 -6.62 11.94
N PHE A 201 7.38 -6.29 13.06
CA PHE A 201 8.66 -5.60 13.10
C PHE A 201 9.59 -6.28 14.12
N PRO A 202 10.08 -7.50 13.83
CA PRO A 202 11.00 -8.20 14.72
C PRO A 202 12.29 -7.41 14.90
N GLN A 203 13.02 -7.58 16.01
CA GLN A 203 14.32 -6.93 16.14
C GLN A 203 15.33 -7.60 15.19
N ALA A 204 16.02 -6.79 14.38
CA ALA A 204 17.12 -7.30 13.57
C ALA A 204 18.30 -7.73 14.46
N PRO A 205 19.10 -8.71 14.03
CA PRO A 205 20.42 -8.94 14.60
C PRO A 205 21.25 -7.65 14.49
N ASN A 206 21.97 -7.28 15.56
CA ASN A 206 22.88 -6.14 15.54
C ASN A 206 23.88 -6.32 14.38
N SER A 207 23.80 -5.44 13.39
CA SER A 207 24.73 -5.43 12.26
C SER A 207 25.29 -4.02 12.11
N ASN A 208 26.61 -3.90 12.29
CA ASN A 208 27.34 -2.66 12.04
C ASN A 208 27.40 -2.42 10.52
N ILE A 209 26.39 -1.75 9.99
CA ILE A 209 26.27 -1.44 8.55
C ILE A 209 27.12 -0.24 8.14
N GLU A 210 27.45 0.64 9.10
CA GLU A 210 28.20 1.89 8.86
C GLU A 210 29.60 1.67 8.30
N SER A 211 30.19 0.49 8.44
CA SER A 211 31.62 0.30 8.18
C SER A 211 32.01 0.23 6.70
N GLN A 212 31.10 0.13 5.71
CA GLN A 212 31.49 0.02 4.28
C GLN A 212 30.46 0.51 3.24
N LEU A 213 29.79 1.66 3.39
CA LEU A 213 28.92 2.19 2.30
C LEU A 213 29.69 2.25 0.96
N PRO A 214 29.09 1.82 -0.18
CA PRO A 214 29.80 1.85 -1.46
C PRO A 214 29.97 3.29 -1.95
N GLU A 215 31.01 3.49 -2.76
CA GLU A 215 31.33 4.77 -3.39
C GLU A 215 30.17 5.32 -4.23
N PRO A 216 30.06 6.66 -4.35
CA PRO A 216 29.13 7.32 -5.27
C PRO A 216 29.08 6.71 -6.66
N GLY A 217 27.86 6.41 -7.10
CA GLY A 217 27.57 5.87 -8.40
C GLY A 217 27.10 6.97 -9.35
N SER A 218 26.26 6.57 -10.30
CA SER A 218 25.81 7.43 -11.39
C SER A 218 24.33 7.29 -11.71
N ALA A 219 23.57 6.50 -10.96
CA ALA A 219 22.15 6.29 -11.21
C ALA A 219 21.34 7.60 -11.16
N HIS A 220 21.77 8.60 -10.37
CA HIS A 220 21.16 9.93 -10.35
C HIS A 220 21.16 10.64 -11.73
N LYS A 221 22.07 10.29 -12.64
CA LYS A 221 22.13 10.84 -14.00
C LYS A 221 20.99 10.34 -14.90
N LEU A 222 20.40 9.20 -14.56
CA LEU A 222 19.24 8.64 -15.26
C LEU A 222 17.92 9.29 -14.82
N VAL A 223 17.95 10.12 -13.77
CA VAL A 223 16.77 10.85 -13.28
C VAL A 223 16.52 12.07 -14.17
N ASN A 224 15.49 11.97 -15.00
CA ASN A 224 14.99 13.05 -15.83
C ASN A 224 13.47 13.23 -15.63
N GLU A 225 12.90 14.26 -16.25
CA GLU A 225 11.47 14.55 -16.16
C GLU A 225 10.61 13.33 -16.50
N GLU A 226 10.91 12.65 -17.60
CA GLU A 226 10.12 11.51 -18.07
C GLU A 226 10.18 10.31 -17.11
N ALA A 227 11.35 10.03 -16.54
CA ALA A 227 11.50 8.97 -15.53
C ALA A 227 10.67 9.26 -14.27
N VAL A 228 10.72 10.49 -13.75
CA VAL A 228 9.95 10.89 -12.55
C VAL A 228 8.46 10.94 -12.87
N LYS A 229 8.07 11.43 -14.05
CA LYS A 229 6.70 11.44 -14.53
C LYS A 229 6.14 10.02 -14.63
N ASN A 230 6.88 9.09 -15.23
CA ASN A 230 6.44 7.69 -15.32
C ASN A 230 6.28 7.08 -13.92
N ALA A 231 7.23 7.29 -13.02
CA ALA A 231 7.15 6.83 -11.64
C ALA A 231 5.94 7.39 -10.87
N LEU A 232 5.54 8.65 -11.12
CA LEU A 232 4.38 9.29 -10.51
C LEU A 232 3.06 8.85 -11.16
N PHE A 233 2.97 8.88 -12.48
CA PHE A 233 1.72 8.67 -13.20
C PHE A 233 1.34 7.18 -13.33
N SER A 234 2.29 6.25 -13.14
CA SER A 234 1.99 4.83 -12.99
C SER A 234 1.29 4.49 -11.66
N GLN A 235 1.30 5.40 -10.68
CA GLN A 235 0.68 5.19 -9.38
C GLN A 235 -0.83 5.40 -9.44
N GLY A 236 -1.58 4.52 -8.78
CA GLY A 236 -3.03 4.64 -8.65
C GLY A 236 -3.43 5.91 -7.87
N LEU A 237 -4.27 6.75 -8.48
CA LEU A 237 -4.76 8.02 -7.91
C LEU A 237 -5.43 7.88 -6.53
N GLU A 238 -6.09 6.75 -6.30
CA GLU A 238 -6.90 6.49 -5.11
C GLU A 238 -6.12 5.75 -4.01
N LYS A 239 -4.79 5.59 -4.17
CA LYS A 239 -3.97 5.00 -3.11
C LYS A 239 -4.02 5.86 -1.84
N ALA A 240 -3.97 5.15 -0.73
CA ALA A 240 -4.00 5.70 0.60
C ALA A 240 -2.75 6.59 0.89
N PRO A 241 -2.90 7.86 1.29
CA PRO A 241 -1.80 8.68 1.78
C PRO A 241 -1.20 8.17 3.10
N GLY A 242 -0.02 8.71 3.42
CA GLY A 242 0.66 8.49 4.68
C GLY A 242 0.13 9.43 5.77
N THR A 243 1.04 9.83 6.67
CA THR A 243 0.74 10.74 7.80
C THR A 243 0.44 12.17 7.37
N ASP A 244 0.93 12.57 6.19
CA ASP A 244 0.73 13.88 5.55
C ASP A 244 -0.69 14.08 4.98
N LEU A 245 -1.44 12.98 4.82
CA LEU A 245 -2.74 12.94 4.15
C LEU A 245 -2.68 13.33 2.66
N LEU A 246 -1.50 13.48 2.05
CA LEU A 246 -1.36 13.86 0.64
C LEU A 246 -1.37 12.61 -0.25
N ASN A 247 -2.43 12.45 -1.06
CA ASN A 247 -2.57 11.32 -1.99
C ASN A 247 -1.95 11.63 -3.37
N PHE A 248 -1.93 10.65 -4.28
CA PHE A 248 -1.39 10.87 -5.62
C PHE A 248 -2.14 11.91 -6.47
N ARG A 249 -3.39 12.28 -6.13
CA ARG A 249 -4.03 13.44 -6.77
C ARG A 249 -3.36 14.74 -6.36
N ALA A 250 -3.06 14.89 -5.06
CA ALA A 250 -2.30 16.04 -4.56
C ALA A 250 -0.89 16.09 -5.15
N ILE A 251 -0.19 14.95 -5.25
CA ILE A 251 1.16 14.91 -5.84
C ILE A 251 1.14 15.19 -7.35
N ARG A 252 0.09 14.77 -8.09
CA ARG A 252 -0.07 15.17 -9.50
C ARG A 252 -0.46 16.65 -9.67
N LEU A 253 -1.18 17.23 -8.70
CA LEU A 253 -1.37 18.67 -8.66
C LEU A 253 -0.02 19.38 -8.49
N LEU A 254 0.79 18.95 -7.51
CA LEU A 254 2.15 19.47 -7.31
C LEU A 254 2.99 19.38 -8.59
N TRP A 255 2.93 18.26 -9.30
CA TRP A 255 3.59 18.12 -10.61
C TRP A 255 3.18 19.22 -11.59
N ASN A 256 1.89 19.54 -11.68
CA ASN A 256 1.40 20.61 -12.56
C ASN A 256 1.75 22.02 -12.07
N LEU A 257 2.01 22.17 -10.76
CA LEU A 257 2.40 23.44 -10.16
C LEU A 257 3.90 23.72 -10.36
N ASP A 258 4.76 22.74 -10.07
CA ASP A 258 6.22 22.90 -10.04
C ASP A 258 6.94 21.57 -10.27
N LEU A 259 6.88 21.06 -11.51
CA LEU A 259 7.54 19.81 -11.90
C LEU A 259 9.06 19.86 -11.68
N GLU A 260 9.70 21.01 -11.95
CA GLU A 260 11.16 21.14 -11.89
C GLU A 260 11.67 20.91 -10.47
N ARG A 261 10.93 21.41 -9.46
CA ARG A 261 11.24 21.17 -8.05
C ARG A 261 11.07 19.71 -7.66
N VAL A 262 10.03 19.03 -8.15
CA VAL A 262 9.82 17.59 -7.92
C VAL A 262 10.96 16.77 -8.54
N VAL A 263 11.32 17.04 -9.79
CA VAL A 263 12.40 16.34 -10.50
C VAL A 263 13.74 16.56 -9.80
N SER A 264 14.06 17.81 -9.44
CA SER A 264 15.31 18.13 -8.72
C SER A 264 15.37 17.42 -7.37
N LEU A 265 14.28 17.43 -6.59
CA LEU A 265 14.24 16.73 -5.31
C LEU A 265 14.52 15.24 -5.44
N VAL A 266 13.87 14.56 -6.40
CA VAL A 266 14.09 13.12 -6.63
C VAL A 266 15.53 12.85 -7.11
N LYS A 267 16.06 13.68 -8.01
CA LYS A 267 17.45 13.56 -8.48
C LYS A 267 18.46 13.71 -7.34
N GLN A 268 18.29 14.71 -6.49
CA GLN A 268 19.18 14.96 -5.36
C GLN A 268 19.07 13.88 -4.27
N CYS A 269 17.88 13.30 -4.07
CA CYS A 269 17.71 12.12 -3.21
C CYS A 269 18.60 10.95 -3.68
N LEU A 270 18.65 10.66 -4.98
CA LEU A 270 19.53 9.60 -5.50
C LEU A 270 21.01 10.00 -5.44
N ARG A 271 21.37 11.22 -5.87
CA ARG A 271 22.78 11.67 -5.90
C ARG A 271 23.43 11.57 -4.52
N LEU A 272 22.72 12.03 -3.50
CA LEU A 272 23.19 11.99 -2.11
C LEU A 272 22.95 10.63 -1.43
N GLY A 273 22.20 9.72 -2.06
CA GLY A 273 21.85 8.43 -1.49
C GLY A 273 20.94 8.54 -0.26
N ILE A 274 20.00 9.49 -0.27
CA ILE A 274 19.14 9.78 0.88
C ILE A 274 17.66 9.59 0.57
N HIS A 275 16.96 9.01 1.54
CA HIS A 275 15.50 9.03 1.60
C HIS A 275 15.11 9.96 2.74
N PRO A 276 14.50 11.14 2.48
CA PRO A 276 14.12 12.10 3.52
C PRO A 276 13.46 11.49 4.75
N ARG A 277 13.88 11.91 5.94
CA ARG A 277 13.39 11.44 7.25
C ARG A 277 11.87 11.51 7.36
N ILE A 278 11.28 12.57 6.80
CA ILE A 278 9.83 12.78 6.86
C ILE A 278 9.05 11.70 6.08
N TRP A 279 9.67 11.08 5.07
CA TRP A 279 9.08 9.99 4.28
C TRP A 279 9.24 8.61 4.94
N LYS A 280 10.18 8.47 5.89
CA LYS A 280 10.42 7.24 6.68
C LYS A 280 9.40 7.00 7.79
N ILE A 281 8.45 7.92 7.98
CA ILE A 281 7.38 7.81 8.98
C ILE A 281 6.14 7.19 8.34
N ALA A 282 5.82 5.97 8.75
CA ALA A 282 4.70 5.20 8.23
C ALA A 282 3.51 5.17 9.19
N LYS A 283 2.30 5.09 8.65
CA LYS A 283 1.11 4.68 9.40
C LYS A 283 0.89 3.17 9.21
N GLY A 284 1.05 2.37 10.26
CA GLY A 284 0.92 0.91 10.23
C GLY A 284 -0.54 0.49 10.42
N VAL A 285 -1.27 0.27 9.33
CA VAL A 285 -2.69 -0.10 9.39
C VAL A 285 -2.86 -1.61 9.45
N LEU A 286 -3.59 -2.08 10.45
CA LEU A 286 -3.91 -3.50 10.59
C LEU A 286 -5.01 -3.92 9.60
N LEU A 287 -4.73 -4.94 8.77
CA LEU A 287 -5.67 -5.54 7.84
C LEU A 287 -5.87 -7.02 8.14
N ARG A 288 -7.13 -7.47 8.07
CA ARG A 288 -7.48 -8.90 8.13
C ARG A 288 -7.04 -9.61 6.85
N LYS A 289 -6.38 -10.76 6.99
CA LYS A 289 -6.15 -11.69 5.87
C LYS A 289 -7.48 -12.34 5.51
N ASN A 290 -7.84 -12.34 4.24
CA ASN A 290 -9.10 -12.93 3.78
C ASN A 290 -9.14 -14.44 4.05
N GLY A 291 -10.34 -14.97 4.31
CA GLY A 291 -10.58 -16.42 4.38
C GLY A 291 -10.02 -17.12 5.61
N LYS A 292 -9.51 -16.40 6.61
CA LYS A 292 -9.07 -17.02 7.87
C LYS A 292 -10.27 -17.47 8.70
N THR A 293 -10.20 -18.69 9.21
CA THR A 293 -11.23 -19.33 10.04
C THR A 293 -11.23 -18.79 11.46
N ASN A 294 -10.05 -18.41 11.98
CA ASN A 294 -9.89 -17.84 13.30
C ASN A 294 -9.18 -16.47 13.25
N TYR A 295 -9.88 -15.42 13.71
CA TYR A 295 -9.37 -14.05 13.79
C TYR A 295 -8.93 -13.64 15.21
N THR A 296 -8.90 -14.57 16.17
CA THR A 296 -8.20 -14.37 17.46
C THR A 296 -6.70 -14.56 17.32
N LEU A 297 -6.23 -15.20 16.24
CA LEU A 297 -4.80 -15.36 15.98
C LEU A 297 -4.21 -14.09 15.35
N ALA A 298 -3.11 -13.59 15.90
CA ALA A 298 -2.37 -12.46 15.30
C ALA A 298 -1.90 -12.77 13.87
N SER A 299 -1.70 -14.05 13.53
CA SER A 299 -1.32 -14.54 12.20
C SER A 299 -2.37 -14.28 11.12
N ALA A 300 -3.63 -14.05 11.55
CA ALA A 300 -4.74 -13.73 10.67
C ALA A 300 -4.75 -12.26 10.20
N TYR A 301 -3.76 -11.46 10.60
CA TYR A 301 -3.65 -10.06 10.23
C TYR A 301 -2.32 -9.77 9.53
N ARG A 302 -2.28 -8.65 8.80
CA ARG A 302 -1.07 -8.04 8.21
C ARG A 302 -1.05 -6.57 8.60
N VAL A 303 0.14 -6.05 8.89
CA VAL A 303 0.35 -4.61 9.09
C VAL A 303 0.82 -4.02 7.78
N ILE A 304 0.05 -3.09 7.21
CA ILE A 304 0.42 -2.39 5.98
C ILE A 304 0.94 -0.99 6.31
N SER A 305 2.11 -0.66 5.78
CA SER A 305 2.73 0.66 5.92
C SER A 305 2.15 1.62 4.89
N LEU A 306 1.39 2.60 5.37
CA LEU A 306 0.98 3.74 4.56
C LEU A 306 2.08 4.81 4.60
N LEU A 307 2.87 4.85 3.53
CA LEU A 307 3.96 5.80 3.32
C LEU A 307 3.48 7.03 2.55
N LYS A 308 4.25 8.12 2.66
CA LYS A 308 3.99 9.39 1.98
C LYS A 308 4.09 9.25 0.47
N CYS A 309 3.15 9.85 -0.27
CA CYS A 309 3.02 9.60 -1.70
C CYS A 309 4.19 10.17 -2.52
N LEU A 310 4.79 11.29 -2.10
CA LEU A 310 5.97 11.84 -2.76
C LEU A 310 7.19 10.91 -2.60
N GLY A 311 7.43 10.38 -1.38
CA GLY A 311 8.45 9.37 -1.15
C GLY A 311 8.25 8.10 -2.00
N LYS A 312 6.99 7.67 -2.18
CA LYS A 312 6.64 6.55 -3.07
C LYS A 312 6.98 6.80 -4.54
N VAL A 313 7.06 8.05 -5.00
CA VAL A 313 7.54 8.36 -6.36
C VAL A 313 9.02 8.02 -6.47
N THR A 314 9.84 8.46 -5.50
CA THR A 314 11.26 8.12 -5.42
C THR A 314 11.47 6.61 -5.28
N GLU A 315 10.74 5.95 -4.39
CA GLU A 315 10.77 4.48 -4.23
C GLU A 315 10.45 3.77 -5.56
N LYS A 316 9.42 4.23 -6.29
CA LYS A 316 9.03 3.65 -7.56
C LYS A 316 10.13 3.83 -8.62
N LEU A 317 10.74 5.01 -8.71
CA LEU A 317 11.83 5.27 -9.64
C LEU A 317 13.04 4.36 -9.33
N VAL A 318 13.44 4.27 -8.06
CA VAL A 318 14.53 3.38 -7.62
C VAL A 318 14.21 1.92 -7.95
N ALA A 319 12.98 1.48 -7.71
CA ALA A 319 12.55 0.13 -8.06
C ALA A 319 12.71 -0.17 -9.56
N GLU A 320 12.38 0.80 -10.42
CA GLU A 320 12.53 0.66 -11.87
C GLU A 320 13.99 0.62 -12.31
N LEU A 321 14.85 1.47 -11.74
CA LEU A 321 16.28 1.46 -12.02
C LEU A 321 16.92 0.12 -11.61
N ILE A 322 16.63 -0.37 -10.40
CA ILE A 322 17.11 -1.67 -9.92
C ILE A 322 16.58 -2.81 -10.80
N THR A 323 15.28 -2.79 -11.14
CA THR A 323 14.69 -3.83 -12.00
C THR A 323 15.36 -3.85 -13.37
N ASN A 324 15.51 -2.70 -14.02
CA ASN A 324 16.12 -2.61 -15.35
C ASN A 324 17.58 -3.11 -15.32
N PHE A 325 18.33 -2.76 -14.28
CA PHE A 325 19.69 -3.25 -14.08
C PHE A 325 19.71 -4.78 -13.90
N ALA A 326 18.87 -5.31 -13.03
CA ALA A 326 18.83 -6.74 -12.72
C ALA A 326 18.40 -7.60 -13.92
N GLU A 327 17.48 -7.10 -14.75
CA GLU A 327 17.14 -7.75 -16.04
C GLU A 327 18.33 -7.70 -17.01
N ALA A 328 19.01 -6.55 -17.12
CA ALA A 328 20.13 -6.39 -18.04
C ALA A 328 21.35 -7.24 -17.66
N GLN A 329 21.50 -7.57 -16.38
CA GLN A 329 22.56 -8.44 -15.85
C GLN A 329 22.11 -9.90 -15.67
N ASP A 330 20.89 -10.25 -16.12
CA ASP A 330 20.30 -11.57 -15.96
C ASP A 330 20.40 -12.11 -14.51
N LEU A 331 20.05 -11.28 -13.53
CA LEU A 331 20.14 -11.65 -12.11
C LEU A 331 18.98 -12.53 -11.66
N PHE A 332 17.83 -12.45 -12.34
CA PHE A 332 16.66 -13.23 -11.99
C PHE A 332 16.76 -14.63 -12.57
N HIS A 333 16.46 -15.64 -11.75
CA HIS A 333 16.26 -16.99 -12.24
C HIS A 333 15.02 -17.04 -13.16
N ASP A 334 15.05 -17.90 -14.18
CA ASP A 334 13.94 -18.05 -15.14
C ASP A 334 12.67 -18.60 -14.52
N GLY A 335 12.78 -19.28 -13.39
CA GLY A 335 11.68 -19.71 -12.54
C GLY A 335 11.05 -18.59 -11.71
N GLN A 336 11.64 -17.38 -11.64
CA GLN A 336 11.07 -16.26 -10.89
C GLN A 336 10.04 -15.50 -11.74
N PHE A 337 8.75 -15.70 -11.42
CA PHE A 337 7.64 -14.99 -12.08
C PHE A 337 7.16 -13.80 -11.27
N GLY A 338 7.04 -13.96 -9.95
CA GLY A 338 6.52 -12.92 -9.08
C GLY A 338 7.46 -11.73 -8.96
N GLY A 339 6.92 -10.51 -9.06
CA GLY A 339 7.69 -9.27 -8.93
C GLY A 339 8.54 -8.91 -10.17
N ARG A 340 8.52 -9.72 -11.22
CA ARG A 340 9.23 -9.50 -12.49
C ARG A 340 8.30 -8.88 -13.54
N ARG A 341 8.85 -8.08 -14.46
CA ARG A 341 8.04 -7.46 -15.54
C ARG A 341 7.61 -8.52 -16.54
N GLN A 342 6.41 -8.35 -17.11
CA GLN A 342 5.86 -9.22 -18.16
C GLN A 342 5.75 -10.71 -17.79
N ARG A 343 5.71 -11.02 -16.49
CA ARG A 343 5.45 -12.35 -15.96
C ARG A 343 4.25 -12.31 -15.01
N SER A 344 3.49 -13.38 -14.99
CA SER A 344 2.26 -13.50 -14.21
C SER A 344 2.16 -14.85 -13.50
N ALA A 345 1.21 -14.96 -12.57
CA ALA A 345 0.91 -16.22 -11.93
C ALA A 345 0.36 -17.26 -12.92
N ILE A 346 -0.27 -16.81 -14.02
CA ILE A 346 -0.76 -17.70 -15.08
C ILE A 346 0.41 -18.33 -15.82
N ASP A 347 1.45 -17.54 -16.12
CA ASP A 347 2.67 -18.05 -16.77
C ASP A 347 3.38 -19.08 -15.89
N ALA A 348 3.49 -18.82 -14.58
CA ALA A 348 4.08 -19.77 -13.63
C ALA A 348 3.31 -21.11 -13.61
N VAL A 349 1.97 -21.04 -13.58
CA VAL A 349 1.12 -22.24 -13.62
C VAL A 349 1.22 -22.96 -14.97
N ALA A 350 1.31 -22.23 -16.08
CA ALA A 350 1.51 -22.83 -17.40
C ALA A 350 2.84 -23.60 -17.47
N CYS A 351 3.92 -23.03 -16.95
CA CYS A 351 5.21 -23.73 -16.84
C CYS A 351 5.10 -24.98 -15.95
N LEU A 352 4.43 -24.90 -14.80
CA LEU A 352 4.20 -26.08 -13.95
C LEU A 352 3.43 -27.19 -14.69
N VAL A 353 2.39 -26.85 -15.44
CA VAL A 353 1.61 -27.81 -16.22
C VAL A 353 2.46 -28.47 -17.31
N GLU A 354 3.32 -27.69 -17.97
CA GLU A 354 4.24 -28.21 -18.97
C GLU A 354 5.25 -29.20 -18.37
N GLU A 355 5.86 -28.88 -17.21
CA GLU A 355 6.74 -29.81 -16.49
C GLU A 355 6.04 -31.13 -16.15
N ILE A 356 4.76 -31.07 -15.74
CA ILE A 356 3.93 -32.24 -15.47
C ILE A 356 3.72 -33.09 -16.74
N HIS A 357 3.34 -32.45 -17.85
CA HIS A 357 3.13 -33.14 -19.12
C HIS A 357 4.41 -33.77 -19.66
N GLN A 358 5.56 -33.09 -19.53
CA GLN A 358 6.85 -33.62 -19.93
C GLN A 358 7.26 -34.84 -19.09
N ALA A 359 7.00 -34.83 -17.79
CA ALA A 359 7.23 -36.00 -16.95
C ALA A 359 6.39 -37.19 -17.43
N TRP A 360 5.09 -36.99 -17.66
CA TRP A 360 4.17 -38.05 -18.12
C TRP A 360 4.55 -38.59 -19.50
N ALA A 361 4.94 -37.72 -20.43
CA ALA A 361 5.40 -38.11 -21.76
C ALA A 361 6.64 -39.01 -21.72
N ASN A 362 7.49 -38.83 -20.70
CA ASN A 362 8.68 -39.65 -20.45
C ASN A 362 8.41 -40.90 -19.58
N GLY A 363 7.14 -41.24 -19.34
CA GLY A 363 6.76 -42.38 -18.49
C GLY A 363 7.11 -42.19 -17.00
N LYS A 364 7.36 -40.95 -16.58
CA LYS A 364 7.67 -40.57 -15.19
C LYS A 364 6.43 -39.95 -14.53
N LEU A 365 6.45 -39.90 -13.21
CA LEU A 365 5.53 -39.05 -12.44
C LEU A 365 6.17 -37.69 -12.19
N ALA A 366 5.34 -36.65 -12.09
CA ALA A 366 5.75 -35.34 -11.59
C ALA A 366 5.35 -35.20 -10.13
N ALA A 367 6.24 -34.63 -9.31
CA ALA A 367 5.97 -34.27 -7.93
C ALA A 367 6.42 -32.83 -7.68
N ALA A 368 5.71 -32.13 -6.80
CA ALA A 368 6.03 -30.76 -6.44
C ALA A 368 6.00 -30.57 -4.92
N LEU A 369 6.96 -29.80 -4.40
CA LEU A 369 6.99 -29.29 -3.04
C LEU A 369 6.81 -27.76 -3.08
N PHE A 370 5.81 -27.26 -2.35
CA PHE A 370 5.57 -25.83 -2.21
C PHE A 370 5.99 -25.37 -0.82
N MET A 371 6.89 -24.38 -0.77
CA MET A 371 7.42 -23.79 0.45
C MET A 371 6.96 -22.33 0.56
N ASP A 372 6.52 -21.95 1.76
CA ASP A 372 6.11 -20.58 2.10
C ASP A 372 7.13 -19.96 3.06
N ILE A 373 7.73 -18.83 2.66
CA ILE A 373 8.70 -18.12 3.50
C ILE A 373 7.95 -17.32 4.56
N LYS A 374 7.97 -17.83 5.80
CA LYS A 374 7.29 -17.20 6.93
C LYS A 374 7.78 -15.76 7.16
N GLY A 375 6.89 -14.79 6.95
CA GLY A 375 7.19 -13.38 7.22
C GLY A 375 8.28 -12.82 6.32
N ALA A 376 8.34 -13.27 5.06
CA ALA A 376 9.30 -12.89 4.03
C ALA A 376 9.80 -11.43 4.09
N PHE A 377 8.90 -10.45 4.03
CA PHE A 377 9.27 -9.03 4.07
C PHE A 377 9.75 -8.59 5.45
N ASP A 378 9.15 -9.10 6.52
CA ASP A 378 9.37 -8.63 7.89
C ASP A 378 10.76 -9.06 8.42
N HIS A 379 11.33 -10.14 7.87
CA HIS A 379 12.61 -10.73 8.31
C HIS A 379 13.82 -10.37 7.43
N VAL A 380 13.66 -9.52 6.42
CA VAL A 380 14.81 -9.08 5.60
C VAL A 380 15.81 -8.32 6.47
N VAL A 381 17.05 -8.81 6.50
CA VAL A 381 18.17 -8.20 7.21
C VAL A 381 18.91 -7.24 6.29
N LEU A 382 19.01 -5.97 6.70
CA LEU A 382 19.60 -4.90 5.89
C LEU A 382 21.06 -5.18 5.50
N ALA A 383 21.89 -5.66 6.43
CA ALA A 383 23.29 -5.98 6.13
C ALA A 383 23.42 -7.01 5.00
N ARG A 384 22.66 -8.11 5.09
CA ARG A 384 22.66 -9.14 4.05
C ARG A 384 22.11 -8.64 2.71
N LEU A 385 21.08 -7.79 2.73
CA LEU A 385 20.56 -7.17 1.53
C LEU A 385 21.63 -6.29 0.84
N ILE A 386 22.41 -5.54 1.62
CA ILE A 386 23.49 -4.71 1.08
C ILE A 386 24.59 -5.56 0.46
N GLU A 387 25.00 -6.66 1.10
CA GLU A 387 25.96 -7.62 0.52
C GLU A 387 25.47 -8.13 -0.84
N VAL A 388 24.22 -8.60 -0.90
CA VAL A 388 23.59 -9.08 -2.13
C VAL A 388 23.61 -8.01 -3.24
N LEU A 389 23.28 -6.76 -2.91
CA LEU A 389 23.30 -5.66 -3.89
C LEU A 389 24.72 -5.33 -4.36
N ARG A 390 25.74 -5.47 -3.50
CA ARG A 390 27.15 -5.28 -3.87
C ARG A 390 27.67 -6.40 -4.75
N GLU A 391 27.39 -7.65 -4.40
CA GLU A 391 27.76 -8.83 -5.20
C GLU A 391 27.14 -8.75 -6.59
N ALA A 392 25.89 -8.28 -6.68
CA ALA A 392 25.19 -8.00 -7.92
C ALA A 392 25.71 -6.78 -8.69
N SER A 393 26.69 -6.03 -8.16
CA SER A 393 27.25 -4.80 -8.77
C SER A 393 26.21 -3.70 -9.03
N VAL A 394 25.20 -3.58 -8.16
CA VAL A 394 24.20 -2.50 -8.23
C VAL A 394 24.89 -1.15 -8.01
N ASP A 395 24.47 -0.12 -8.76
CA ASP A 395 25.02 1.23 -8.69
C ASP A 395 25.02 1.78 -7.24
N GLY A 396 26.14 2.40 -6.85
CA GLY A 396 26.36 2.88 -5.48
C GLY A 396 25.31 3.87 -5.00
N ASP A 397 24.74 4.72 -5.86
CA ASP A 397 23.67 5.66 -5.49
C ASP A 397 22.42 4.92 -5.01
N LEU A 398 22.07 3.84 -5.71
CA LEU A 398 20.91 3.03 -5.39
C LEU A 398 21.13 2.28 -4.07
N ILE A 399 22.32 1.71 -3.87
CA ILE A 399 22.65 1.01 -2.61
C ILE A 399 22.59 2.00 -1.44
N ARG A 400 23.24 3.16 -1.52
CA ARG A 400 23.21 4.16 -0.44
C ARG A 400 21.79 4.65 -0.16
N TRP A 401 20.99 4.89 -1.21
CA TRP A 401 19.59 5.23 -1.05
C TRP A 401 18.80 4.11 -0.34
N VAL A 402 19.04 2.83 -0.67
CA VAL A 402 18.40 1.68 0.01
C VAL A 402 18.79 1.62 1.49
N VAL A 403 20.06 1.89 1.83
CA VAL A 403 20.49 2.02 3.23
C VAL A 403 19.69 3.12 3.93
N SER A 404 19.65 4.32 3.34
CA SER A 404 18.90 5.43 3.90
C SER A 404 17.41 5.11 4.04
N PHE A 405 16.79 4.47 3.04
CA PHE A 405 15.38 4.09 3.05
C PHE A 405 15.03 3.10 4.18
N LEU A 406 15.93 2.17 4.51
CA LEU A 406 15.66 1.13 5.51
C LEU A 406 16.11 1.50 6.93
N SER A 407 17.00 2.49 7.09
CA SER A 407 17.46 3.03 8.38
C SER A 407 16.52 4.08 8.97
N ASP A 408 16.48 4.19 10.31
CA ASP A 408 15.73 5.20 11.07
C ASP A 408 14.23 5.31 10.73
N ARG A 409 13.62 4.18 10.38
CA ARG A 409 12.19 4.12 10.08
C ARG A 409 11.36 4.15 11.34
N ARG A 410 10.20 4.80 11.24
CA ARG A 410 9.24 4.91 12.34
C ARG A 410 7.85 4.51 11.86
N VAL A 411 7.08 3.88 12.74
CA VAL A 411 5.70 3.51 12.48
C VAL A 411 4.78 3.94 13.61
N THR A 412 3.63 4.49 13.25
CA THR A 412 2.51 4.69 14.16
C THR A 412 1.45 3.63 13.86
N PRO A 413 1.25 2.62 14.73
CA PRO A 413 0.27 1.58 14.51
C PRO A 413 -1.15 2.15 14.63
N VAL A 414 -2.05 1.66 13.79
CA VAL A 414 -3.47 1.99 13.84
C VAL A 414 -4.30 0.72 13.84
N ILE A 415 -4.90 0.46 15.00
CA ILE A 415 -5.72 -0.72 15.27
C ILE A 415 -7.14 -0.24 15.61
N ASP A 416 -8.14 -0.77 14.89
CA ASP A 416 -9.55 -0.43 15.09
C ASP A 416 -9.85 1.08 15.07
N GLY A 417 -9.07 1.85 14.31
CA GLY A 417 -9.19 3.31 14.20
C GLY A 417 -8.53 4.12 15.31
N HIS A 418 -7.95 3.47 16.33
CA HIS A 418 -7.17 4.11 17.38
C HIS A 418 -5.71 4.23 16.95
N ILE A 419 -5.10 5.37 17.24
CA ILE A 419 -3.70 5.68 16.91
C ILE A 419 -2.86 5.32 18.12
N GLY A 420 -1.91 4.39 17.93
CA GLY A 420 -0.96 3.97 18.96
C GLY A 420 0.26 4.88 19.06
N LYS A 421 1.27 4.43 19.78
CA LYS A 421 2.50 5.19 19.99
C LYS A 421 3.45 5.01 18.80
N GLU A 422 4.13 6.07 18.41
CA GLU A 422 5.21 5.95 17.42
C GLU A 422 6.34 5.06 17.95
N ALA A 423 6.79 4.13 17.12
CA ALA A 423 7.87 3.21 17.43
C ALA A 423 8.88 3.14 16.29
N SER A 424 10.16 2.95 16.64
CA SER A 424 11.22 2.72 15.66
C SER A 424 11.17 1.29 15.12
N ILE A 425 11.49 1.14 13.83
CA ILE A 425 11.62 -0.15 13.15
C ILE A 425 13.07 -0.32 12.70
N SER A 426 13.66 -1.46 13.04
CA SER A 426 15.05 -1.79 12.67
C SER A 426 15.20 -2.88 11.61
N SER A 427 14.11 -3.55 11.21
CA SER A 427 14.15 -4.71 10.32
C SER A 427 13.06 -4.72 9.25
N GLY A 428 13.27 -5.54 8.22
CA GLY A 428 12.26 -5.85 7.23
C GLY A 428 11.97 -4.73 6.23
N LEU A 429 11.28 -5.10 5.15
CA LEU A 429 10.88 -4.23 4.07
C LEU A 429 9.45 -3.71 4.30
N PRO A 430 9.16 -2.41 4.15
CA PRO A 430 7.80 -1.88 4.35
C PRO A 430 6.78 -2.54 3.40
N GLN A 431 5.73 -3.14 3.97
CA GLN A 431 4.62 -3.68 3.18
C GLN A 431 3.77 -2.54 2.63
N GLY A 432 3.76 -2.35 1.30
CA GLY A 432 3.07 -1.24 0.63
C GLY A 432 4.00 -0.19 0.01
N SER A 433 5.30 -0.37 0.15
CA SER A 433 6.35 0.33 -0.60
C SER A 433 6.47 -0.21 -2.04
N PRO A 434 6.64 0.65 -3.06
CA PRO A 434 6.94 0.22 -4.42
C PRO A 434 8.29 -0.48 -4.62
N VAL A 435 9.29 -0.22 -3.77
CA VAL A 435 10.65 -0.78 -3.92
C VAL A 435 10.83 -2.11 -3.17
N SER A 436 10.06 -2.36 -2.11
CA SER A 436 10.16 -3.59 -1.33
C SER A 436 10.09 -4.89 -2.17
N PRO A 437 9.19 -5.06 -3.15
CA PRO A 437 9.12 -6.32 -3.91
C PRO A 437 10.41 -6.67 -4.65
N ILE A 438 11.05 -5.70 -5.32
CA ILE A 438 12.28 -5.95 -6.08
C ILE A 438 13.46 -6.21 -5.16
N LEU A 439 13.53 -5.52 -4.02
CA LEU A 439 14.54 -5.78 -3.00
C LEU A 439 14.41 -7.18 -2.41
N PHE A 440 13.18 -7.65 -2.18
CA PHE A 440 12.94 -9.01 -1.71
C PHE A 440 13.34 -10.07 -2.75
N VAL A 441 12.93 -9.88 -4.02
CA VAL A 441 13.31 -10.81 -5.09
C VAL A 441 14.83 -10.89 -5.25
N LEU A 442 15.53 -9.75 -5.17
CA LEU A 442 17.00 -9.75 -5.15
C LEU A 442 17.55 -10.42 -3.89
N TYR A 443 16.97 -10.19 -2.72
CA TYR A 443 17.41 -10.83 -1.47
C TYR A 443 17.46 -12.36 -1.57
N VAL A 444 16.49 -12.97 -2.27
CA VAL A 444 16.39 -14.42 -2.44
C VAL A 444 16.89 -14.92 -3.81
N HIS A 445 17.47 -14.07 -4.66
CA HIS A 445 17.76 -14.41 -6.06
C HIS A 445 18.70 -15.63 -6.24
N GLY A 446 19.59 -15.86 -5.28
CA GLY A 446 20.54 -16.98 -5.30
C GLY A 446 19.92 -18.33 -4.96
N LEU A 447 18.74 -18.36 -4.32
CA LEU A 447 18.13 -19.56 -3.76
C LEU A 447 17.86 -20.62 -4.84
N SER A 448 17.11 -20.26 -5.89
CA SER A 448 16.76 -21.19 -6.96
C SER A 448 17.99 -21.75 -7.67
N ARG A 449 18.99 -20.90 -7.92
CA ARG A 449 20.25 -21.31 -8.56
C ARG A 449 21.06 -22.28 -7.67
N ALA A 450 21.09 -22.04 -6.35
CA ALA A 450 21.76 -22.93 -5.41
C ALA A 450 21.10 -24.31 -5.35
N ILE A 451 19.76 -24.35 -5.32
CA ILE A 451 18.99 -25.59 -5.31
C ILE A 451 19.24 -26.40 -6.59
N GLU A 452 19.05 -25.80 -7.76
CA GLU A 452 19.22 -26.50 -9.05
C GLU A 452 20.67 -26.92 -9.31
N ARG A 453 21.66 -26.20 -8.75
CA ARG A 453 23.07 -26.62 -8.82
C ARG A 453 23.35 -27.85 -7.95
N SER A 454 22.73 -27.94 -6.77
CA SER A 454 22.93 -29.04 -5.81
C SER A 454 22.06 -30.27 -6.10
N VAL A 455 20.90 -30.04 -6.73
CA VAL A 455 19.91 -31.06 -7.12
C VAL A 455 19.43 -30.77 -8.54
N PRO A 456 20.18 -31.20 -9.59
CA PRO A 456 19.88 -30.90 -10.98
C PRO A 456 18.53 -31.42 -11.51
N GLU A 457 17.92 -32.37 -10.81
CA GLU A 457 16.61 -32.94 -11.12
C GLU A 457 15.44 -32.03 -10.69
N ILE A 458 15.74 -30.89 -10.04
CA ILE A 458 14.77 -29.90 -9.62
C ILE A 458 14.62 -28.82 -10.68
N ARG A 459 13.37 -28.41 -10.88
CA ARG A 459 13.02 -27.12 -11.49
C ARG A 459 12.38 -26.24 -10.44
N CYS A 460 12.90 -25.03 -10.28
CA CYS A 460 12.32 -24.03 -9.41
C CYS A 460 11.31 -23.17 -10.18
N LEU A 461 10.10 -22.99 -9.63
CA LEU A 461 9.15 -21.96 -10.04
C LEU A 461 8.74 -21.17 -8.81
N SER A 462 8.92 -19.86 -8.83
CA SER A 462 8.68 -18.99 -7.67
C SER A 462 7.82 -17.79 -8.01
N PHE A 463 7.03 -17.36 -7.02
CA PHE A 463 6.22 -16.15 -7.09
C PHE A 463 6.42 -15.29 -5.85
N VAL A 464 7.39 -14.38 -5.93
CA VAL A 464 7.84 -13.56 -4.78
C VAL A 464 8.31 -14.48 -3.63
N ASP A 465 7.53 -14.63 -2.57
CA ASP A 465 7.82 -15.43 -1.39
C ASP A 465 7.41 -16.90 -1.52
N ASP A 466 6.50 -17.22 -2.44
CA ASP A 466 6.10 -18.61 -2.73
C ASP A 466 7.18 -19.32 -3.56
N GLN A 467 7.72 -20.43 -3.05
CA GLN A 467 8.73 -21.24 -3.74
C GLN A 467 8.16 -22.61 -4.10
N GLY A 468 8.21 -22.99 -5.37
CA GLY A 468 7.82 -24.30 -5.87
C GLY A 468 9.04 -25.06 -6.40
N LEU A 469 9.23 -26.29 -5.91
CA LEU A 469 10.27 -27.22 -6.38
C LEU A 469 9.58 -28.38 -7.08
N ILE A 470 9.93 -28.64 -8.34
CA ILE A 470 9.29 -29.67 -9.17
C ILE A 470 10.34 -30.69 -9.57
N THR A 471 9.98 -31.97 -9.54
CA THR A 471 10.83 -33.04 -10.04
C THR A 471 10.03 -34.08 -10.82
N ALA A 472 10.69 -34.72 -11.78
CA ALA A 472 10.18 -35.86 -12.52
C ALA A 472 10.94 -37.14 -12.12
N ALA A 473 10.23 -38.14 -11.60
CA ALA A 473 10.82 -39.36 -11.04
C ALA A 473 10.12 -40.62 -11.56
N SER A 474 10.79 -41.78 -11.45
CA SER A 474 10.22 -43.07 -11.86
C SER A 474 9.38 -43.70 -10.75
N SER A 475 9.50 -43.21 -9.51
CA SER A 475 8.73 -43.67 -8.36
C SER A 475 8.49 -42.56 -7.35
N VAL A 476 7.45 -42.72 -6.52
CA VAL A 476 7.13 -41.74 -5.46
C VAL A 476 8.28 -41.62 -4.46
N LYS A 477 8.94 -42.74 -4.13
CA LYS A 477 10.06 -42.77 -3.19
C LYS A 477 11.26 -41.96 -3.69
N GLU A 478 11.55 -42.05 -4.98
CA GLU A 478 12.60 -41.25 -5.62
C GLU A 478 12.23 -39.76 -5.60
N ALA A 479 11.01 -39.40 -5.99
CA ALA A 479 10.54 -38.02 -5.95
C ALA A 479 10.64 -37.39 -4.55
N CYS A 480 10.17 -38.09 -3.51
CA CYS A 480 10.27 -37.62 -2.12
C CYS A 480 11.72 -37.37 -1.72
N ARG A 481 12.63 -38.30 -2.00
CA ARG A 481 14.05 -38.15 -1.65
C ARG A 481 14.69 -36.94 -2.35
N THR A 482 14.38 -36.72 -3.62
CA THR A 482 14.90 -35.58 -4.39
C THR A 482 14.37 -34.26 -3.84
N LEU A 483 13.07 -34.19 -3.54
CA LEU A 483 12.44 -32.99 -2.96
C LEU A 483 12.91 -32.72 -1.53
N GLU A 484 13.13 -33.75 -0.71
CA GLU A 484 13.71 -33.62 0.64
C GLU A 484 15.13 -33.03 0.58
N LYS A 485 15.99 -33.58 -0.28
CA LYS A 485 17.34 -33.03 -0.48
C LYS A 485 17.30 -31.58 -0.97
N ALA A 486 16.37 -31.26 -1.87
CA ALA A 486 16.22 -29.89 -2.38
C ALA A 486 15.73 -28.92 -1.30
N ALA A 487 14.84 -29.38 -0.41
CA ALA A 487 14.38 -28.61 0.74
C ALA A 487 15.49 -28.36 1.76
N GLU A 488 16.34 -29.36 2.03
CA GLU A 488 17.53 -29.20 2.88
C GLU A 488 18.45 -28.09 2.35
N VAL A 489 18.78 -28.13 1.04
CA VAL A 489 19.60 -27.09 0.38
C VAL A 489 18.93 -25.71 0.43
N ALA A 490 17.60 -25.64 0.43
CA ALA A 490 16.89 -24.38 0.49
C ALA A 490 16.90 -23.75 1.90
N ILE A 491 17.05 -24.58 2.94
CA ILE A 491 17.05 -24.18 4.35
C ILE A 491 18.45 -23.76 4.81
N GLU A 492 19.48 -24.44 4.31
CA GLU A 492 20.90 -24.09 4.49
C GLU A 492 21.27 -22.78 3.78
#